data_AF-A0A3B8WKL4-F1
#
_entry.id   AF-A0A3B8WKL4-F1
#
_cell.length_a   1.000
_cell.length_b   1.000
_cell.length_c   1.000
_cell.angle_alpha   90.00
_cell.angle_beta   90.00
_cell.angle_gamma   90.00
#
_symmetry.space_group_name_H-M   'P 1'
#
loop_
_entity.id
_entity.type
_entity.pdbx_description
1 polymer ?
#
loop_
_entity_poly.entity_id
_entity_poly.type
_entity_poly.pdbx_seq_one_letter_code
_entity_poly.pdbx_strand_id
1 'polypeptide(L)' 'MNNQNVDQNEIAKFEALASRWWDPTSEFKPLHDINPLRLNYIDERVSLAGKRALDVGCGGGLLSEGMALRG' A
#
# COMPACT_ATOMS: atom_id res chain seq x y z
N MET A 1 -27.51 -12.53 -6.40
CA MET A 1 -26.45 -13.28 -5.69
C MET A 1 -25.56 -12.26 -5.01
N ASN A 2 -25.57 -12.21 -3.69
CA ASN A 2 -24.70 -11.29 -2.94
C ASN A 2 -23.46 -12.08 -2.52
N ASN A 3 -22.49 -12.20 -3.44
CA ASN A 3 -21.23 -12.89 -3.16
C ASN A 3 -20.20 -11.83 -2.78
N GLN A 4 -20.22 -11.42 -1.51
CA GLN A 4 -19.26 -10.46 -0.98
C GLN A 4 -17.86 -11.10 -0.96
N ASN A 5 -16.95 -10.59 -1.80
CA ASN A 5 -15.56 -11.03 -1.85
C ASN A 5 -14.72 -10.27 -0.82
N VAL A 6 -15.05 -10.44 0.46
CA VAL A 6 -14.40 -9.76 1.58
C VAL A 6 -14.47 -10.61 2.84
N ASP A 7 -13.37 -10.66 3.58
CA ASP A 7 -13.32 -11.21 4.94
C ASP A 7 -13.30 -10.06 5.95
N GLN A 8 -14.35 -9.97 6.77
CA GLN A 8 -14.50 -8.92 7.77
C GLN A 8 -13.49 -9.04 8.91
N ASN A 9 -13.02 -10.25 9.22
CA ASN A 9 -12.05 -10.46 10.30
C ASN A 9 -10.67 -9.93 9.91
N GLU A 10 -10.28 -10.08 8.64
CA GLU A 10 -9.03 -9.52 8.15
C GLU A 10 -9.08 -7.99 8.09
N ILE A 11 -10.22 -7.39 7.72
CA ILE A 11 -10.41 -5.93 7.80
C ILE A 11 -10.22 -5.45 9.25
N ALA A 12 -10.94 -6.05 10.20
CA ALA A 12 -10.89 -5.65 11.61
C ALA A 12 -9.47 -5.74 12.20
N LYS A 13 -8.71 -6.78 11.81
CA LYS A 13 -7.31 -6.94 12.20
C LYS A 13 -6.43 -5.78 11.73
N PHE A 14 -6.57 -5.34 10.47
CA PHE A 14 -5.80 -4.21 9.95
C PHE A 14 -6.28 -2.86 10.50
N GLU A 15 -7.58 -2.69 10.72
CA GLU A 15 -8.15 -1.49 11.37
C GLU A 15 -7.60 -1.30 12.78
N ALA A 16 -7.48 -2.37 13.57
CA ALA A 16 -6.92 -2.32 14.92
C ALA A 16 -5.46 -1.82 14.97
N LEU A 17 -4.72 -1.96 13.87
CA LEU A 17 -3.31 -1.55 13.74
C LEU A 17 -3.14 -0.22 12.99
N ALA A 18 -4.23 0.37 12.48
CA ALA A 18 -4.19 1.46 11.50
C ALA A 18 -3.43 2.72 11.98
N SER A 19 -3.54 3.05 13.27
CA SER A 19 -2.86 4.23 13.84
C SER A 19 -1.33 4.14 13.80
N ARG A 20 -0.77 2.95 13.64
CA ARG A 20 0.68 2.68 13.62
C ARG A 20 1.23 2.44 12.21
N TRP A 21 0.41 2.61 11.17
CA TRP A 21 0.79 2.27 9.80
C TRP A 21 2.05 3.00 9.32
N TRP A 22 2.23 4.26 9.75
CA TRP A 22 3.35 5.11 9.36
C TRP A 22 4.50 5.14 10.37
N ASP A 23 4.41 4.38 11.47
CA ASP A 23 5.54 4.18 12.38
C ASP A 23 6.54 3.19 11.73
N PRO A 24 7.78 3.61 11.41
CA PRO A 24 8.77 2.77 10.75
C PRO A 24 9.32 1.64 11.64
N THR A 25 8.92 1.60 12.91
CA THR A 25 9.30 0.56 13.88
C THR A 25 8.14 -0.35 14.28
N SER A 26 6.95 -0.16 13.68
CA SER A 26 5.75 -0.94 13.98
C SER A 26 5.74 -2.32 13.32
N GLU A 27 4.61 -3.01 13.44
CA GLU A 27 4.27 -4.24 12.72
C GLU A 27 4.38 -4.07 11.19
N PHE A 28 4.30 -2.82 10.69
CA PHE A 28 4.43 -2.50 9.28
C PHE A 28 5.85 -2.12 8.85
N LYS A 29 6.85 -2.16 9.74
CA LYS A 29 8.27 -1.92 9.40
C LYS A 29 8.72 -2.63 8.11
N PRO A 30 8.39 -3.91 7.86
CA PRO A 30 8.78 -4.56 6.61
C PRO A 30 8.21 -3.87 5.35
N LEU A 31 7.02 -3.27 5.43
CA LEU A 31 6.43 -2.52 4.31
C LEU A 31 7.16 -1.19 4.06
N HIS A 32 7.66 -0.55 5.12
CA HIS A 32 8.52 0.63 5.00
C HIS A 32 9.85 0.26 4.34
N ASP A 33 10.51 -0.77 4.86
CA ASP A 33 11.81 -1.23 4.38
C ASP A 33 11.76 -1.65 2.89
N ILE A 34 10.70 -2.35 2.48
CA ILE A 34 10.55 -2.83 1.09
C ILE A 34 10.09 -1.73 0.12
N ASN A 35 9.51 -0.61 0.61
CA ASN A 35 8.84 0.37 -0.23
C ASN A 35 9.74 0.96 -1.32
N PRO A 36 10.99 1.40 -1.03
CA PRO A 36 11.87 1.94 -2.05
C PRO A 36 12.16 0.93 -3.17
N LEU A 37 12.38 -0.34 -2.82
CA LEU A 37 12.68 -1.40 -3.78
C LEU A 37 11.50 -1.67 -4.71
N ARG A 38 10.30 -1.83 -4.17
CA ARG A 38 9.11 -2.10 -5.00
C ARG A 38 8.69 -0.89 -5.84
N LEU A 39 8.86 0.34 -5.33
CA LEU A 39 8.62 1.56 -6.12
C LEU A 39 9.56 1.64 -7.31
N ASN A 40 10.87 1.36 -7.11
CA ASN A 40 11.82 1.29 -8.22
C ASN A 40 11.43 0.23 -9.24
N TYR A 41 11.11 -0.97 -8.78
CA TYR A 41 10.70 -2.07 -9.64
C TYR A 41 9.50 -1.73 -10.54
N ILE A 42 8.49 -1.04 -9.97
CA ILE A 42 7.29 -0.61 -10.69
C ILE A 42 7.66 0.45 -11.74
N ASP A 43 8.38 1.49 -11.34
CA ASP A 43 8.72 2.63 -12.17
C ASP A 43 9.68 2.27 -13.33
N GLU A 44 10.59 1.32 -13.10
CA GLU A 44 11.45 0.75 -14.14
C GLU A 44 10.66 0.00 -15.23
N ARG A 45 9.51 -0.59 -14.87
CA ARG A 45 8.68 -1.36 -15.81
C ARG A 45 7.61 -0.52 -16.47
N VAL A 46 7.07 0.42 -15.72
CA VAL A 46 6.05 1.36 -16.17
C VAL A 46 6.39 2.70 -15.53
N SER A 47 7.02 3.59 -16.32
CA SER A 47 7.27 4.97 -15.90
C SER A 47 5.97 5.56 -15.36
N LEU A 48 5.96 5.90 -14.07
CA LEU A 48 4.74 6.34 -13.38
C LEU A 48 4.29 7.72 -13.86
N ALA A 49 5.24 8.60 -14.19
CA ALA A 49 4.98 9.95 -14.66
C ALA A 49 3.87 10.03 -15.73
N GLY A 50 2.81 10.77 -15.40
CA GLY A 50 1.67 11.01 -16.30
C GLY A 50 0.75 9.79 -16.47
N LYS A 51 0.88 8.76 -15.62
CA LYS A 51 -0.02 7.61 -15.59
C LYS A 51 -1.10 7.80 -14.55
N ARG A 52 -2.19 7.06 -14.75
CA ARG A 52 -3.21 6.85 -13.73
C ARG A 52 -2.96 5.50 -13.09
N ALA A 53 -2.60 5.48 -11.81
CA ALA A 53 -2.38 4.28 -11.04
C ALA A 53 -3.56 3.97 -10.11
N LEU A 54 -3.77 2.69 -9.82
CA LEU A 54 -4.69 2.20 -8.78
C LEU A 54 -3.93 1.21 -7.90
N ASP A 55 -3.92 1.46 -6.60
CA ASP A 55 -3.32 0.59 -5.59
C ASP A 55 -4.44 -0.15 -4.84
N VAL A 56 -4.70 -1.41 -5.24
CA VAL A 56 -5.78 -2.22 -4.66
C VAL A 56 -5.33 -2.80 -3.33
N GLY A 57 -6.03 -2.47 -2.24
CA GLY A 57 -5.61 -2.83 -0.89
C GLY A 57 -4.49 -1.92 -0.36
N CYS A 58 -4.52 -0.63 -0.73
CA CYS A 58 -3.51 0.37 -0.38
C CYS A 58 -3.28 0.53 1.14
N GLY A 59 -4.28 0.19 1.97
CA GLY A 59 -4.20 0.34 3.43
C GLY A 59 -3.84 1.77 3.82
N GLY A 60 -2.83 1.94 4.66
CA GLY A 60 -2.33 3.27 5.05
C GLY A 60 -1.56 4.04 3.98
N GLY A 61 -1.44 3.53 2.75
CA GLY A 61 -1.04 4.35 1.59
C GLY A 61 0.46 4.45 1.31
N LEU A 62 1.31 3.64 1.96
CA LEU A 62 2.78 3.71 1.77
C LEU A 62 3.22 3.62 0.30
N LEU A 63 2.63 2.69 -0.46
CA LEU A 63 2.94 2.53 -1.87
C LEU A 63 2.23 3.59 -2.70
N SER A 64 0.93 3.80 -2.48
CA SER A 64 0.11 4.82 -3.14
C SER A 64 0.77 6.21 -3.12
N GLU A 65 1.21 6.66 -1.95
CA GLU A 65 1.87 7.97 -1.78
C GLU A 65 3.22 8.01 -2.50
N GLY A 66 4.00 6.93 -2.38
CA GLY A 66 5.25 6.80 -3.12
C GLY A 66 5.07 6.82 -4.64
N MET A 67 4.00 6.23 -5.17
CA MET A 67 3.68 6.29 -6.59
C MET A 67 3.23 7.70 -7.00
N ALA A 68 2.38 8.36 -6.20
CA ALA A 68 1.92 9.71 -6.47
C ALA A 68 3.08 10.73 -6.52
N LEU A 69 4.11 10.55 -5.68
CA LEU A 69 5.31 11.39 -5.70
C LEU A 69 6.18 11.19 -6.94
N ARG A 70 6.10 10.03 -7.61
CA ARG A 70 6.81 9.75 -8.87
C ARG A 70 6.07 10.23 -10.12
N GLY A 71 4.78 10.49 -10.02
CA GLY A 71 4.02 11.32 -10.96
C GLY A 71 2.96 10.61 -11.78
#